data_AF-A0A9D3AIZ8-F1
#
_entry.id   AF-A0A9D3AIZ8-F1
#
_cell.length_a   1.000
_cell.length_b   1.000
_cell.length_c   1.000
_cell.angle_alpha   90.00
_cell.angle_beta   90.00
_cell.angle_gamma   90.00
#
_symmetry.space_group_name_H-M   'P 1'
#
loop_
_entity.id
_entity.type
_entity.pdbx_description
1 polymer ?
#
loop_
_entity_poly.entity_id
_entity_poly.type
_entity_poly.pdbx_seq_one_letter_code
_entity_poly.pdbx_strand_id
1 'polypeptide(L)'
;MGTKKTHHASQPIKSITTTKDKTMAIETRAGILQNEMADLKAHIYLQYMGKEFSTADIMKQIKHIWTKELGRQPEELRSVNVYLKPEEFAAYYVINDEVNGKISL
;
A
#
# COMPACT_ATOMS: atom_id res chain seq x y z
N MET A 1 -28.00 -22.36 46.22
CA MET A 1 -26.78 -22.24 45.39
C MET A 1 -26.53 -20.75 45.16
N GLY A 2 -25.38 -20.22 45.61
CA GLY A 2 -24.84 -18.93 45.19
C GLY A 2 -25.32 -17.67 45.93
N THR A 3 -24.37 -16.91 46.45
CA THR A 3 -24.48 -15.79 47.39
C THR A 3 -24.36 -14.41 46.74
N LYS A 4 -25.17 -13.47 47.26
CA LYS A 4 -24.98 -12.02 47.52
C LYS A 4 -23.63 -11.32 47.16
N LYS A 5 -23.81 -10.04 46.74
CA LYS A 5 -23.02 -8.80 46.99
C LYS A 5 -22.10 -8.25 45.88
N THR A 6 -22.61 -7.19 45.25
CA THR A 6 -22.01 -5.88 44.91
C THR A 6 -20.56 -5.64 45.34
N HIS A 7 -19.73 -5.04 44.47
CA HIS A 7 -18.75 -4.00 44.83
C HIS A 7 -18.41 -3.12 43.61
N HIS A 8 -18.80 -1.85 43.67
CA HIS A 8 -18.13 -0.75 42.96
C HIS A 8 -17.02 -0.26 43.90
N ALA A 9 -15.77 -0.18 43.45
CA ALA A 9 -14.70 0.49 44.18
C ALA A 9 -13.66 1.05 43.20
N SER A 10 -13.36 2.33 43.42
CA SER A 10 -12.50 3.22 42.66
C SER A 10 -11.02 2.80 42.56
N GLN A 11 -10.38 3.38 41.55
CA GLN A 11 -8.96 3.36 41.16
C GLN A 11 -7.93 3.45 42.30
N PRO A 12 -6.67 3.06 42.03
CA PRO A 12 -5.68 4.12 41.76
C PRO A 12 -4.69 3.81 40.60
N ILE A 13 -4.45 4.85 39.80
CA ILE A 13 -3.30 5.05 38.90
C ILE A 13 -2.00 5.31 39.69
N LYS A 14 -0.93 4.58 39.36
CA LYS A 14 0.53 4.81 39.54
C LYS A 14 1.19 3.56 38.90
N SER A 15 2.14 3.57 37.98
CA SER A 15 3.31 4.43 37.76
C SER A 15 3.92 4.08 36.39
N ILE A 16 4.35 5.10 35.64
CA ILE A 16 5.27 4.95 34.51
C ILE A 16 6.67 4.67 35.08
N THR A 17 7.32 3.58 34.67
CA THR A 17 8.80 3.42 34.56
C THR A 17 9.12 2.06 33.93
N THR A 18 9.67 2.06 32.71
CA THR A 18 10.82 1.24 32.23
C THR A 18 10.81 1.26 30.70
N THR A 19 11.37 2.34 30.18
CA THR A 19 11.64 2.59 28.76
C THR A 19 13.04 2.04 28.45
N LYS A 20 13.19 0.75 28.08
CA LYS A 20 14.40 0.28 27.36
C LYS A 20 14.38 -1.14 26.77
N ASP A 21 13.43 -2.01 27.12
CA ASP A 21 13.48 -3.44 26.73
C ASP A 21 12.25 -3.89 25.93
N LYS A 22 11.81 -3.06 24.98
CA LYS A 22 10.70 -3.41 24.07
C LYS A 22 11.06 -3.24 22.59
N THR A 23 12.21 -2.64 22.29
CA THR A 23 12.63 -2.35 20.92
C THR A 23 13.11 -3.63 20.22
N MET A 24 13.96 -4.43 20.85
CA MET A 24 14.56 -5.62 20.22
C MET A 24 13.57 -6.74 19.87
N ALA A 25 12.53 -6.95 20.69
CA ALA A 25 11.52 -7.98 20.44
C ALA A 25 10.51 -7.59 19.34
N ILE A 26 10.26 -6.29 19.16
CA ILE A 26 9.42 -5.78 18.07
C ILE A 26 10.20 -5.82 16.74
N GLU A 27 11.48 -5.46 16.76
CA GLU A 27 12.35 -5.51 15.58
C GLU A 27 12.55 -6.94 15.05
N THR A 28 12.68 -7.93 15.94
CA THR A 28 12.84 -9.34 15.54
C THR A 28 11.56 -9.91 14.93
N ARG A 29 10.37 -9.52 15.40
CA ARG A 29 9.09 -9.94 14.79
C ARG A 29 8.77 -9.20 13.48
N ALA A 30 9.17 -7.93 13.36
CA ALA A 30 9.02 -7.18 12.12
C ALA A 30 9.91 -7.72 10.99
N GLY A 31 11.15 -8.13 11.31
CA GLY A 31 12.06 -8.75 10.35
C GLY A 31 11.59 -10.13 9.84
N ILE A 32 10.97 -10.94 10.70
CA ILE A 32 10.41 -12.25 10.31
C ILE A 32 9.19 -12.07 9.39
N LEU A 33 8.31 -11.10 9.66
CA LEU A 33 7.13 -10.82 8.83
C LEU A 33 7.45 -10.19 7.47
N GLN A 34 8.53 -9.41 7.36
CA GLN A 34 8.99 -8.89 6.06
C GLN A 34 9.47 -9.99 5.10
N ASN A 35 9.87 -11.16 5.62
CA ASN A 35 10.44 -12.23 4.82
C ASN A 35 9.39 -13.20 4.22
N GLU A 36 8.15 -13.21 4.71
CA GLU A 36 7.10 -14.16 4.26
C GLU A 36 6.08 -13.59 3.27
N MET A 37 6.02 -12.27 3.06
CA MET A 37 5.16 -11.66 2.02
C MET A 37 5.88 -11.48 0.68
N ALA A 38 7.01 -12.15 0.48
CA ALA A 38 7.91 -11.93 -0.66
C ALA A 38 7.38 -12.46 -2.02
N ASP A 39 6.25 -13.18 -2.08
CA ASP A 39 5.72 -13.70 -3.35
C ASP A 39 4.18 -13.65 -3.48
N LEU A 40 3.49 -12.74 -2.77
CA LEU A 40 2.06 -12.52 -3.02
C LEU A 40 1.89 -11.70 -4.31
N LYS A 41 1.86 -12.39 -5.45
CA LYS A 41 1.55 -11.79 -6.75
C LYS A 41 0.05 -11.47 -6.83
N ALA A 42 -0.33 -10.31 -6.29
CA ALA A 42 -1.69 -9.82 -6.37
C ALA A 42 -1.98 -9.36 -7.81
N HIS A 43 -2.97 -9.98 -8.45
CA HIS A 43 -3.48 -9.57 -9.75
C HIS A 43 -4.73 -8.72 -9.56
N ILE A 44 -4.66 -7.45 -10.00
CA ILE A 44 -5.76 -6.49 -9.90
C ILE A 44 -6.29 -6.20 -11.30
N TYR A 45 -7.60 -6.36 -11.47
CA TYR A 45 -8.32 -6.11 -12.72
C TYR A 45 -9.44 -5.11 -12.48
N LEU A 46 -9.59 -4.17 -13.42
CA LEU A 46 -10.70 -3.23 -13.49
C LEU A 46 -11.64 -3.69 -14.59
N GLN A 47 -12.87 -4.05 -14.22
CA GLN A 47 -13.92 -4.40 -15.17
C GLN A 47 -14.98 -3.30 -15.24
N TYR A 48 -15.22 -2.75 -16.43
CA TYR A 48 -16.20 -1.69 -16.65
C TYR A 48 -16.82 -1.81 -18.05
N MET A 49 -18.15 -1.70 -18.15
CA MET A 49 -18.91 -1.84 -19.40
C MET A 49 -18.56 -3.10 -20.22
N GLY A 50 -18.27 -4.23 -19.57
CA GLY A 50 -17.89 -5.48 -20.22
C GLY A 50 -16.46 -5.51 -20.78
N LYS A 51 -15.64 -4.48 -20.49
CA LYS A 51 -14.19 -4.48 -20.73
C LYS A 51 -13.44 -4.83 -19.45
N GLU A 52 -12.27 -5.44 -19.60
CA GLU A 52 -11.36 -5.77 -18.50
C GLU A 52 -9.98 -5.15 -18.74
N PHE A 53 -9.43 -4.50 -17.72
CA PHE A 53 -8.10 -3.89 -17.74
C PHE A 53 -7.25 -4.40 -16.58
N SER A 54 -6.04 -4.84 -16.86
CA SER A 54 -5.11 -5.25 -15.80
C SER A 54 -4.23 -4.08 -15.37
N THR A 55 -4.16 -3.82 -14.06
CA THR A 55 -3.25 -2.81 -13.50
C THR A 55 -1.78 -3.12 -13.84
N ALA A 56 -1.44 -4.40 -14.02
CA ALA A 56 -0.11 -4.82 -14.44
C ALA A 56 0.22 -4.35 -15.86
N ASP A 57 -0.75 -4.38 -16.77
CA ASP A 57 -0.57 -3.95 -18.15
C ASP A 57 -0.44 -2.43 -18.24
N ILE A 58 -1.25 -1.70 -17.46
CA ILE A 58 -1.15 -0.24 -17.32
C ILE A 58 0.23 0.16 -16.80
N MET A 59 0.70 -0.47 -15.72
CA MET A 59 2.06 -0.26 -15.19
C MET A 59 3.15 -0.52 -16.25
N LYS A 60 2.98 -1.58 -17.06
CA LYS A 60 3.91 -1.90 -18.15
C LYS A 60 3.92 -0.84 -19.23
N GLN A 61 2.75 -0.31 -19.61
CA GLN A 61 2.65 0.83 -20.52
C GLN A 61 3.30 2.08 -19.93
N ILE A 62 3.08 2.42 -18.66
CA ILE A 62 3.72 3.59 -18.03
C ILE A 62 5.24 3.47 -18.11
N LYS A 63 5.81 2.30 -17.79
CA LYS A 63 7.25 2.04 -17.92
C LYS A 63 7.75 2.15 -19.37
N HIS A 64 6.95 1.67 -20.32
CA HIS A 64 7.26 1.79 -21.74
C HIS A 64 7.28 3.26 -22.17
N ILE A 65 6.24 4.02 -21.86
CA ILE A 65 6.14 5.45 -22.16
C ILE A 65 7.30 6.22 -21.52
N TRP A 66 7.63 5.94 -20.26
CA TRP A 66 8.77 6.57 -19.57
C TRP A 66 10.11 6.37 -20.30
N THR A 67 10.41 5.13 -20.69
CA THR A 67 11.72 4.78 -21.28
C THR A 67 11.80 4.98 -22.79
N LYS A 68 10.69 4.85 -23.51
CA LYS A 68 10.63 4.93 -24.98
C LYS A 68 10.13 6.27 -25.47
N GLU A 69 8.99 6.73 -24.96
CA GLU A 69 8.36 7.97 -25.44
C GLU A 69 9.05 9.19 -24.82
N LEU A 70 9.29 9.18 -23.52
CA LEU A 70 9.98 10.27 -22.82
C LEU A 70 11.52 10.13 -22.86
N GLY A 71 12.03 8.96 -23.28
CA GLY A 71 13.48 8.70 -23.36
C GLY A 71 14.21 8.81 -22.02
N ARG A 72 13.51 8.62 -20.90
CA ARG A 72 14.06 8.73 -19.54
C ARG A 72 14.68 7.42 -19.07
N GLN A 73 15.58 7.50 -18.09
CA GLN A 73 16.22 6.33 -17.52
C GLN A 73 15.22 5.56 -16.64
N PRO A 74 15.20 4.22 -16.67
CA PRO A 74 14.36 3.44 -15.75
C PRO A 74 14.72 3.67 -14.28
N GLU A 75 15.97 4.05 -13.98
CA GLU A 75 16.45 4.40 -12.64
C GLU A 75 15.84 5.71 -12.10
N GLU A 76 15.38 6.58 -12.98
CA GLU A 76 14.68 7.81 -12.58
C GLU A 76 13.22 7.53 -12.19
N LEU A 77 12.66 6.36 -12.49
CA LEU A 77 11.30 5.99 -12.10
C LEU A 77 11.28 5.55 -10.63
N ARG A 78 11.13 6.50 -9.71
CA ARG A 78 11.14 6.25 -8.26
C ARG A 78 9.75 5.99 -7.69
N SER A 79 8.75 6.73 -8.16
CA SER A 79 7.37 6.61 -7.67
C SER A 79 6.38 6.85 -8.80
N VAL A 80 5.30 6.08 -8.81
CA VAL A 80 4.24 6.18 -9.82
C VAL A 80 2.89 6.09 -9.12
N ASN A 81 2.12 7.17 -9.22
CA ASN A 81 0.72 7.21 -8.80
C ASN A 81 -0.17 6.98 -10.03
N VAL A 82 -1.15 6.10 -9.94
CA VAL A 82 -2.08 5.79 -11.03
C VAL A 82 -3.52 5.95 -10.56
N TYR A 83 -4.28 6.78 -11.27
CA TYR A 83 -5.70 7.04 -11.04
C TYR A 83 -6.51 6.48 -12.21
N LEU A 84 -7.29 5.45 -11.93
CA LEU A 84 -8.17 4.84 -12.94
C LEU A 84 -9.51 5.58 -12.96
N LYS A 85 -9.87 6.14 -14.11
CA LYS A 85 -11.18 6.77 -14.33
C LYS A 85 -11.92 6.01 -15.43
N PRO A 86 -12.61 4.91 -15.08
CA PRO A 86 -13.33 4.08 -16.05
C PRO A 86 -14.42 4.86 -16.80
N GLU A 87 -15.01 5.89 -16.19
CA GLU A 87 -16.01 6.76 -16.84
C GLU A 87 -15.45 7.50 -18.07
N GLU A 88 -14.15 7.84 -18.06
CA GLU A 88 -13.46 8.45 -19.21
C GLU A 88 -12.71 7.42 -20.06
N PHE A 89 -12.76 6.14 -19.69
CA PHE A 89 -11.92 5.09 -20.27
C PHE A 89 -10.43 5.48 -20.28
N ALA A 90 -9.94 6.01 -19.15
CA ALA A 90 -8.56 6.48 -19.03
C ALA A 90 -7.92 6.14 -17.68
N ALA A 91 -6.61 5.87 -17.72
CA ALA A 91 -5.73 5.77 -16.57
C ALA A 91 -4.78 6.95 -16.56
N TYR A 92 -4.94 7.84 -15.59
CA TYR A 92 -4.04 8.97 -15.38
C TYR A 92 -2.88 8.53 -14.50
N TYR A 93 -1.66 8.93 -14.86
CA TYR A 93 -0.49 8.60 -14.07
C TYR A 93 0.35 9.83 -13.76
N VAL A 94 1.04 9.80 -12.62
CA VAL A 94 1.99 10.82 -12.18
C VAL A 94 3.26 10.11 -11.71
N ILE A 95 4.38 10.41 -12.34
CA ILE A 95 5.70 9.85 -12.05
C ILE A 95 6.49 10.90 -11.28
N ASN A 96 7.02 10.49 -10.13
CA ASN A 96 7.81 11.35 -9.21
C ASN A 96 7.13 12.68 -8.86
N ASP A 97 5.79 12.74 -8.87
CA ASP A 97 5.01 13.96 -8.64
C ASP A 97 5.32 15.13 -9.59
N GLU A 98 6.04 14.85 -10.70
CA GLU A 98 6.50 15.87 -11.66
C GLU A 98 5.97 15.59 -13.07
N VAL A 99 6.04 14.34 -13.52
CA VAL A 99 5.69 13.96 -14.89
C VAL A 99 4.33 13.29 -14.91
N ASN A 100 3.34 13.95 -15.49
CA ASN A 100 1.99 13.40 -15.64
C ASN A 100 1.67 12.97 -17.07
N GLY A 101 0.75 12.02 -17.20
CA GLY A 101 0.22 11.60 -18.49
C GLY A 101 -1.05 10.78 -18.35
N LYS A 102 -1.53 10.24 -19.47
CA LYS A 102 -2.71 9.38 -19.50
C LYS A 102 -2.53 8.22 -20.47
N ILE A 103 -3.14 7.10 -20.14
CA ILE A 103 -3.28 5.91 -20.99
C ILE A 103 -4.77 5.72 -21.24
N SER A 104 -5.15 5.49 -22.50
CA SER A 104 -6.52 5.10 -22.82
C SER A 104 -6.73 3.64 -22.43
N LEU A 105 -7.85 3.35 -21.77
CA LEU A 105 -8.31 2.02 -21.37
C LEU A 105 -9.27 1.45 -22.42
#